data_AF-A0A1Y3BWW1-F1
#
_entry.id   AF-A0A1Y3BWW1-F1
#
_cell.length_a   1.000
_cell.length_b   1.000
_cell.length_c   1.000
_cell.angle_alpha   90.00
_cell.angle_beta   90.00
_cell.angle_gamma   90.00
#
_symmetry.space_group_name_H-M   'P 1'
#
loop_
_entity.id
_entity.type
_entity.pdbx_description
1 polymer ?
#
loop_
_entity_poly.entity_id
_entity_poly.type
_entity_poly.pdbx_seq_one_letter_code
_entity_poly.pdbx_strand_id
1 'polypeptide(L)'
;MNFPQTNTVHYHCYRNVRSSSSSDVSLIDRYQEHLSNHIDGYIWHNECFHLKQKPNNQQHLFGQCNYGENVEDEWFIVYLLKLLTEFDEHLFVRIQDEDGEFLLIESAEHLPEWAQEPRHTIDRVFIHRGNIHLVPCKYLRKDPNDLNTFVNDCMNFIECNPKKTLCNESVQQCIRNRIERFSNNKNLLHHNAHCLLPISLAILLDHHPDLIAAAVRAFYYRTPDDVKIFGTHCFHQTMIITNVRFNRCLYAQLTSQD
;
A
#
# COMPACT_ATOMS: atom_id res chain seq x y z
N MET A 1 11.99 18.20 -7.19
CA MET A 1 12.12 17.13 -8.19
C MET A 1 10.71 16.70 -8.56
N ASN A 2 10.32 16.81 -9.84
CA ASN A 2 9.09 16.21 -10.33
C ASN A 2 9.41 14.73 -10.57
N PHE A 3 9.05 13.87 -9.61
CA PHE A 3 9.05 12.44 -9.84
C PHE A 3 8.00 12.16 -10.92
N PRO A 4 8.30 11.41 -11.99
CA PRO A 4 7.24 10.76 -12.75
C PRO A 4 6.42 9.93 -11.74
N GLN A 5 5.11 9.80 -11.98
CA GLN A 5 4.17 9.04 -11.15
C GLN A 5 4.43 7.53 -11.26
N THR A 6 5.69 7.11 -11.15
CA THR A 6 6.14 5.73 -11.25
C THR A 6 6.27 5.10 -9.88
N ASN A 7 6.03 3.80 -9.77
CA ASN A 7 5.93 3.03 -8.55
C ASN A 7 4.91 3.58 -7.54
N THR A 8 3.70 3.89 -8.02
CA THR A 8 2.60 4.42 -7.19
C THR A 8 1.39 3.51 -7.20
N VAL A 9 0.91 3.14 -6.01
CA VAL A 9 -0.35 2.43 -5.85
C VAL A 9 -1.48 3.41 -5.54
N HIS A 10 -2.61 3.25 -6.21
CA HIS A 10 -3.84 4.01 -6.02
C HIS A 10 -4.93 3.10 -5.46
N TYR A 11 -5.61 3.54 -4.42
CA TYR A 11 -6.70 2.77 -3.81
C TYR A 11 -7.92 3.61 -3.51
N HIS A 12 -9.08 2.98 -3.66
CA HIS A 12 -10.38 3.55 -3.39
C HIS A 12 -11.16 2.63 -2.47
N CYS A 13 -11.66 3.17 -1.37
CA CYS A 13 -12.49 2.48 -0.40
C CYS A 13 -13.90 3.04 -0.48
N TYR A 14 -14.85 2.22 -0.92
CA TYR A 14 -16.26 2.56 -1.08
C TYR A 14 -17.06 1.82 -0.02
N ARG A 15 -17.81 2.56 0.79
CA ARG A 15 -18.62 2.00 1.87
C ARG A 15 -20.09 2.01 1.47
N ASN A 16 -20.71 0.84 1.33
CA ASN A 16 -22.10 0.73 0.90
C ASN A 16 -23.06 0.66 2.09
N VAL A 17 -23.42 1.81 2.67
CA VAL A 17 -24.39 1.85 3.79
C VAL A 17 -25.71 2.44 3.31
N ARG A 18 -26.81 1.68 3.52
CA ARG A 18 -28.18 2.07 3.14
C ARG A 18 -28.78 3.17 4.04
N SER A 19 -28.14 3.47 5.16
CA SER A 19 -28.56 4.51 6.10
C SER A 19 -27.34 5.24 6.63
N SER A 20 -27.35 6.57 6.54
CA SER A 20 -26.37 7.45 7.19
C SER A 20 -26.52 7.32 8.71
N SER A 21 -25.93 6.29 9.32
CA SER A 21 -25.76 6.30 10.77
C SER A 21 -24.75 7.42 11.06
N SER A 22 -25.24 8.52 11.63
CA SER A 22 -24.44 9.64 12.11
C SER A 22 -23.56 9.17 13.26
N SER A 23 -22.44 8.53 12.96
CA SER A 23 -21.35 8.40 13.92
C SER A 23 -20.61 9.73 13.95
N ASP A 24 -20.44 10.30 15.15
CA ASP A 24 -19.68 11.54 15.34
C ASP A 24 -18.19 11.39 14.99
N VAL A 25 -17.69 10.15 14.93
CA VAL A 25 -16.31 9.82 14.55
C VAL A 25 -16.18 9.74 13.03
N SER A 26 -15.18 10.43 12.48
CA SER A 26 -14.82 10.36 11.06
C SER A 26 -14.50 8.92 10.66
N LEU A 27 -14.95 8.52 9.47
CA LEU A 27 -14.65 7.18 8.93
C LEU A 27 -13.14 6.95 8.80
N ILE A 28 -12.39 8.01 8.49
CA ILE A 28 -10.92 7.97 8.41
C ILE A 28 -10.33 7.64 9.77
N ASP A 29 -10.71 8.36 10.82
CA ASP A 29 -10.18 8.16 12.17
C ASP A 29 -10.44 6.73 12.65
N ARG A 30 -11.66 6.22 12.40
CA ARG A 30 -12.03 4.84 12.74
C ARG A 30 -11.14 3.80 12.05
N TYR A 31 -10.82 4.01 10.77
CA TYR A 31 -9.96 3.10 10.02
C TYR A 31 -8.49 3.25 10.40
N GLN A 32 -8.02 4.46 10.68
CA GLN A 32 -6.66 4.70 11.15
C GLN A 32 -6.43 4.08 12.53
N GLU A 33 -7.38 4.23 13.45
CA GLU A 33 -7.31 3.60 14.77
C GLU A 33 -7.22 2.07 14.65
N HIS A 34 -8.04 1.46 13.80
CA HIS A 34 -7.99 0.02 13.56
C HIS A 34 -6.63 -0.46 13.00
N LEU A 35 -6.01 0.34 12.13
CA LEU A 35 -4.73 0.00 11.50
C LEU A 35 -3.49 0.42 12.29
N SER A 36 -3.63 1.22 13.34
CA SER A 36 -2.53 1.78 14.14
C SER A 36 -1.51 0.72 14.56
N ASN A 37 -1.98 -0.38 15.14
CA ASN A 37 -1.13 -1.49 15.56
C ASN A 37 -0.33 -2.16 14.45
N HIS A 38 -0.70 -1.97 13.17
CA HIS A 38 0.05 -2.48 12.03
C HIS A 38 1.01 -1.43 11.47
N ILE A 39 0.57 -0.17 11.36
CA ILE A 39 1.34 0.93 10.77
C ILE A 39 2.42 1.43 11.73
N ASP A 40 2.15 1.46 13.03
CA ASP A 40 3.06 2.01 14.03
C ASP A 40 4.38 1.25 14.06
N GLY A 41 5.46 2.01 13.88
CA GLY A 41 6.84 1.51 13.82
C GLY A 41 7.25 0.89 12.49
N TYR A 42 6.36 0.84 11.48
CA TYR A 42 6.73 0.44 10.13
C TYR A 42 7.57 1.53 9.44
N ILE A 43 8.67 1.14 8.80
CA ILE A 43 9.57 2.06 8.09
C ILE A 43 9.25 1.99 6.60
N TRP A 44 8.42 2.93 6.16
CA TRP A 44 8.10 3.13 4.74
C TRP A 44 9.33 3.58 3.95
N HIS A 45 9.42 3.18 2.69
CA HIS A 45 10.51 3.61 1.80
C HIS A 45 10.36 5.07 1.39
N ASN A 46 9.18 5.46 0.91
CA ASN A 46 8.92 6.81 0.43
C ASN A 46 7.68 7.45 1.04
N GLU A 47 6.47 7.00 0.69
CA GLU A 47 5.21 7.55 1.24
C GLU A 47 4.49 6.53 2.13
N CYS A 48 3.91 7.02 3.23
CA CYS A 48 3.12 6.19 4.14
C CYS A 48 1.66 6.04 3.69
N PHE A 49 1.01 4.95 4.11
CA PHE A 49 -0.41 4.73 3.90
C PHE A 49 -1.25 5.89 4.47
N HIS A 50 -2.22 6.37 3.69
CA HIS A 50 -3.12 7.44 4.12
C HIS A 50 -4.50 7.34 3.47
N LEU A 51 -5.53 7.82 4.16
CA LEU A 51 -6.88 7.92 3.60
C LEU A 51 -7.32 9.37 3.53
N LYS A 52 -7.91 9.74 2.39
CA LYS A 52 -8.50 11.05 2.11
C LYS A 52 -9.95 10.84 1.72
N GLN A 53 -10.82 11.73 2.18
CA GLN A 53 -12.24 11.69 1.83
C GLN A 53 -12.47 12.36 0.48
N LYS A 54 -13.28 11.75 -0.38
CA LYS A 54 -13.66 12.37 -1.66
C LYS A 54 -14.61 13.56 -1.40
N PRO A 55 -14.40 14.72 -2.04
CA PRO A 55 -15.35 15.82 -1.98
C PRO A 55 -16.74 15.33 -2.42
N ASN A 56 -17.78 15.68 -1.65
CA ASN A 56 -19.18 15.33 -1.90
C ASN A 56 -19.58 13.85 -1.79
N ASN A 57 -18.69 12.96 -1.33
CA ASN A 57 -19.05 11.58 -1.01
C ASN A 57 -18.37 11.09 0.27
N GLN A 58 -19.11 11.16 1.39
CA GLN A 58 -18.61 10.73 2.70
C GLN A 58 -18.35 9.23 2.80
N GLN A 59 -18.92 8.44 1.89
CA GLN A 59 -18.74 6.99 1.84
C GLN A 59 -17.61 6.56 0.89
N HIS A 60 -16.92 7.51 0.26
CA HIS A 60 -15.81 7.25 -0.65
C HIS A 60 -14.52 7.84 -0.08
N LEU A 61 -13.65 6.96 0.40
CA LEU A 61 -12.28 7.30 0.75
C LEU A 61 -11.33 6.87 -0.38
N PHE A 62 -10.19 7.53 -0.48
CA PHE A 62 -9.16 7.17 -1.44
C PHE A 62 -7.77 7.49 -0.88
N GLY A 63 -6.75 6.88 -1.45
CA GLY A 63 -5.37 7.21 -1.18
C GLY A 63 -4.49 6.83 -2.35
N GLN A 64 -3.26 7.32 -2.29
CA GLN A 64 -2.21 6.94 -3.22
C GLN A 64 -0.90 6.98 -2.44
N CYS A 65 -0.01 6.04 -2.71
CA CYS A 65 1.29 5.99 -2.05
C CYS A 65 2.34 5.60 -3.07
N ASN A 66 3.38 6.41 -3.19
CA ASN A 66 4.58 6.03 -3.90
C ASN A 66 5.41 5.08 -3.03
N TYR A 67 5.57 3.84 -3.47
CA TYR A 67 6.35 2.82 -2.76
C TYR A 67 7.84 2.81 -3.17
N GLY A 68 8.22 3.67 -4.12
CA GLY A 68 9.59 3.81 -4.60
C GLY A 68 10.13 2.49 -5.14
N GLU A 69 11.19 1.96 -4.55
CA GLU A 69 11.78 0.68 -4.97
C GLU A 69 11.40 -0.48 -4.04
N ASN A 70 10.62 -0.20 -2.99
CA ASN A 70 10.24 -1.21 -2.02
C ASN A 70 8.84 -1.78 -2.34
N VAL A 71 8.79 -2.76 -3.24
CA VAL A 71 7.55 -3.48 -3.59
C VAL A 71 6.84 -4.06 -2.35
N GLU A 72 7.53 -4.30 -1.25
CA GLU A 72 6.89 -4.73 0.00
C GLU A 72 5.92 -3.67 0.56
N ASP A 73 6.15 -2.37 0.34
CA ASP A 73 5.23 -1.30 0.79
C ASP A 73 3.89 -1.37 0.02
N GLU A 74 3.93 -1.66 -1.28
CA GLU A 74 2.73 -1.89 -2.10
C GLU A 74 1.89 -3.04 -1.54
N TRP A 75 2.52 -4.18 -1.28
CA TRP A 75 1.82 -5.35 -0.74
C TRP A 75 1.40 -5.18 0.72
N PHE A 76 2.12 -4.36 1.48
CA PHE A 76 1.69 -3.99 2.83
C PHE A 76 0.41 -3.14 2.78
N ILE A 77 0.27 -2.25 1.79
CA ILE A 77 -0.98 -1.51 1.57
C ILE A 77 -2.13 -2.46 1.22
N VAL A 78 -1.91 -3.47 0.37
CA VAL A 78 -2.91 -4.53 0.10
C VAL A 78 -3.35 -5.22 1.39
N TYR A 79 -2.39 -5.58 2.25
CA TYR A 79 -2.67 -6.19 3.56
C TYR A 79 -3.53 -5.28 4.46
N LEU A 80 -3.16 -4.00 4.61
CA LEU A 80 -3.91 -3.03 5.41
C LEU A 80 -5.35 -2.86 4.88
N LEU A 81 -5.51 -2.75 3.57
CA LEU A 81 -6.82 -2.62 2.94
C LEU A 81 -7.67 -3.88 3.13
N LYS A 82 -7.06 -5.08 3.05
CA LYS A 82 -7.75 -6.34 3.37
C LYS A 82 -8.28 -6.32 4.80
N LEU A 83 -7.46 -5.94 5.79
CA LEU A 83 -7.89 -5.83 7.20
C LEU A 83 -9.09 -4.89 7.34
N LEU A 84 -9.08 -3.75 6.65
CA LEU A 84 -10.24 -2.83 6.66
C LEU A 84 -11.51 -3.47 6.11
N THR A 85 -11.42 -4.29 5.06
CA THR A 85 -12.59 -4.98 4.52
C THR A 85 -13.09 -6.12 5.41
N GLU A 86 -12.23 -6.69 6.26
CA GLU A 86 -12.63 -7.68 7.27
C GLU A 86 -13.27 -6.99 8.49
N PHE A 87 -12.81 -5.78 8.80
CA PHE A 87 -13.34 -4.95 9.88
C PHE A 87 -14.69 -4.30 9.55
N ASP A 88 -14.87 -3.79 8.33
CA ASP A 88 -16.14 -3.23 7.85
C ASP A 88 -16.71 -4.07 6.70
N GLU A 89 -17.72 -4.88 7.00
CA GLU A 89 -18.39 -5.78 6.06
C GLU A 89 -19.11 -5.06 4.89
N HIS A 90 -19.27 -3.74 4.95
CA HIS A 90 -19.85 -2.91 3.89
C HIS A 90 -18.78 -2.21 3.04
N LEU A 91 -17.50 -2.48 3.29
CA LEU A 91 -16.39 -1.87 2.57
C LEU A 91 -16.01 -2.68 1.34
N PHE A 92 -15.88 -1.98 0.22
CA PHE A 92 -15.37 -2.46 -1.05
C PHE A 92 -14.12 -1.67 -1.38
N VAL A 93 -13.01 -2.35 -1.62
CA VAL A 93 -11.76 -1.70 -1.97
C VAL A 93 -11.37 -2.05 -3.38
N ARG A 94 -10.95 -1.04 -4.13
CA ARG A 94 -10.21 -1.20 -5.38
C ARG A 94 -8.79 -0.71 -5.16
N ILE A 95 -7.81 -1.42 -5.71
CA ILE A 95 -6.40 -1.05 -5.64
C ILE A 95 -5.74 -1.38 -6.98
N GLN A 96 -4.98 -0.43 -7.52
CA GLN A 96 -4.31 -0.53 -8.82
C GLN A 96 -2.96 0.19 -8.76
N ASP A 97 -2.00 -0.27 -9.54
CA ASP A 97 -0.72 0.40 -9.78
C ASP A 97 -0.62 0.82 -11.26
N GLU A 98 0.58 1.12 -11.74
CA GLU A 98 0.82 1.48 -13.14
C GLU A 98 0.57 0.34 -14.14
N ASP A 99 0.71 -0.91 -13.69
CA ASP A 99 0.40 -2.10 -14.49
C ASP A 99 -1.12 -2.41 -14.48
N GLY A 100 -1.89 -1.67 -13.66
CA GLY A 100 -3.33 -1.76 -13.56
C GLY A 100 -3.77 -2.74 -12.47
N GLU A 101 -4.25 -3.91 -12.86
CA GLU A 101 -4.80 -4.91 -11.92
C GLU A 101 -3.72 -5.88 -11.43
N PHE A 102 -2.69 -5.38 -10.73
CA PHE A 102 -1.53 -6.18 -10.31
C PHE A 102 -1.86 -7.39 -9.41
N LEU A 103 -2.98 -7.35 -8.68
CA LEU A 103 -3.48 -8.53 -7.95
C LEU A 103 -3.76 -9.72 -8.89
N LEU A 104 -4.20 -9.45 -10.12
CA LEU A 104 -4.41 -10.49 -11.12
C LEU A 104 -3.11 -10.97 -11.74
N ILE A 105 -2.05 -10.15 -11.75
CA ILE A 105 -0.72 -10.55 -12.22
C ILE A 105 -0.13 -11.60 -11.27
N GLU A 106 -0.20 -11.38 -9.96
CA GLU A 106 0.26 -12.34 -8.93
C GLU A 106 -0.47 -13.69 -9.01
N SER A 107 -1.67 -13.72 -9.60
CA SER A 107 -2.54 -14.90 -9.69
C SER A 107 -2.85 -15.33 -11.13
N ALA A 108 -2.04 -14.89 -12.10
CA ALA A 108 -2.31 -15.01 -13.54
C ALA A 108 -2.56 -16.46 -14.00
N GLU A 109 -1.81 -17.42 -13.46
CA GLU A 109 -1.92 -18.85 -13.81
C GLU A 109 -3.24 -19.50 -13.36
N HIS A 110 -4.01 -18.81 -12.52
CA HIS A 110 -5.25 -19.32 -11.93
C HIS A 110 -6.48 -18.52 -12.34
N LEU A 111 -6.32 -17.53 -13.22
CA LEU A 111 -7.43 -16.72 -13.72
C LEU A 111 -8.34 -17.55 -14.64
N PRO A 112 -9.66 -17.29 -14.62
CA PRO A 112 -10.55 -17.86 -15.62
C PRO A 112 -10.20 -17.33 -17.02
N GLU A 113 -10.43 -18.14 -18.06
CA GLU A 113 -10.06 -17.85 -19.46
C GLU A 113 -10.46 -16.44 -19.93
N TRP A 114 -11.66 -15.99 -19.57
CA TRP A 114 -12.17 -14.66 -19.96
C TRP A 114 -11.36 -13.50 -19.37
N ALA A 115 -10.69 -13.71 -18.24
CA ALA A 115 -9.95 -12.72 -17.46
C ALA A 115 -8.44 -12.70 -17.76
N GLN A 116 -7.95 -13.59 -18.62
CA GLN A 116 -6.54 -13.60 -19.03
C GLN A 116 -6.15 -12.36 -19.84
N GLU A 117 -7.12 -11.74 -20.49
CA GLU A 117 -6.94 -10.50 -21.24
C GLU A 117 -7.19 -9.28 -20.31
N PRO A 118 -6.18 -8.45 -20.01
CA PRO A 118 -6.29 -7.35 -19.04
C PRO A 118 -7.43 -6.36 -19.34
N ARG A 119 -7.74 -6.12 -20.62
CA ARG A 119 -8.82 -5.19 -21.01
C ARG A 119 -10.20 -5.61 -20.48
N HIS A 120 -10.39 -6.88 -20.15
CA HIS A 120 -11.64 -7.41 -19.59
C HIS A 120 -11.75 -7.27 -18.08
N THR A 121 -10.66 -6.93 -17.38
CA THR A 121 -10.62 -6.90 -15.91
C THR A 121 -10.53 -5.49 -15.34
N ILE A 122 -10.26 -4.49 -16.18
CA ILE A 122 -10.16 -3.07 -15.80
C ILE A 122 -11.40 -2.62 -15.00
N ASP A 123 -11.15 -2.13 -13.79
CA ASP A 123 -12.12 -1.60 -12.83
C ASP A 123 -13.12 -2.65 -12.29
N ARG A 124 -12.78 -3.95 -12.38
CA ARG A 124 -13.65 -5.06 -11.98
C ARG A 124 -13.12 -5.89 -10.82
N VAL A 125 -11.93 -5.58 -10.32
CA VAL A 125 -11.31 -6.26 -9.18
C VAL A 125 -11.63 -5.50 -7.90
N PHE A 126 -12.11 -6.21 -6.90
CA PHE A 126 -12.46 -5.68 -5.60
C PHE A 126 -11.93 -6.58 -4.48
N ILE A 127 -11.47 -5.97 -3.39
CA ILE A 127 -11.31 -6.64 -2.10
C ILE A 127 -12.58 -6.36 -1.30
N HIS A 128 -13.22 -7.40 -0.79
CA HIS A 128 -14.43 -7.29 0.01
C HIS A 128 -14.49 -8.44 1.02
N ARG A 129 -14.74 -8.12 2.30
CA ARG A 129 -14.79 -9.11 3.39
C ARG A 129 -13.60 -10.06 3.40
N GLY A 130 -12.40 -9.49 3.22
CA GLY A 130 -11.14 -10.24 3.22
C GLY A 130 -10.84 -11.05 1.95
N ASN A 131 -11.73 -11.05 0.94
CA ASN A 131 -11.61 -11.88 -0.25
C ASN A 131 -11.50 -11.05 -1.53
N ILE A 132 -10.85 -11.62 -2.55
CA ILE A 132 -10.76 -11.03 -3.88
C ILE A 132 -12.00 -11.40 -4.70
N HIS A 133 -12.66 -10.40 -5.24
CA HIS A 133 -13.78 -10.51 -6.15
C HIS A 133 -13.41 -9.93 -7.51
N LEU A 134 -13.79 -10.63 -8.58
CA LEU A 134 -13.63 -10.22 -9.96
C LEU A 134 -14.99 -10.27 -10.66
N VAL A 135 -15.49 -9.12 -11.12
CA VAL A 135 -16.84 -8.99 -11.70
C VAL A 135 -16.85 -9.28 -13.21
N PRO A 136 -17.44 -10.40 -13.67
CA PRO A 136 -17.37 -10.79 -15.09
C PRO A 136 -18.08 -9.83 -16.05
N CYS A 137 -17.45 -9.54 -17.20
CA CYS A 137 -17.98 -8.68 -18.27
C CYS A 137 -19.37 -9.09 -18.78
N LYS A 138 -19.69 -10.39 -18.72
CA LYS A 138 -21.00 -10.91 -19.15
C LYS A 138 -22.18 -10.45 -18.29
N TYR A 139 -21.93 -9.99 -17.05
CA TYR A 139 -22.99 -9.58 -16.13
C TYR A 139 -23.19 -8.07 -16.09
N LEU A 140 -22.10 -7.30 -16.13
CA LEU A 140 -22.16 -5.83 -16.11
C LEU A 140 -21.36 -5.26 -17.26
N ARG A 141 -22.00 -4.41 -18.06
CA ARG A 141 -21.34 -3.60 -19.09
C ARG A 141 -20.80 -2.33 -18.45
N LYS A 142 -19.60 -1.94 -18.84
CA LYS A 142 -18.95 -0.71 -18.40
C LYS A 142 -19.24 0.39 -19.42
N ASP A 143 -19.86 1.47 -18.97
CA ASP A 143 -19.84 2.72 -19.73
C ASP A 143 -18.50 3.43 -19.45
N PRO A 144 -17.65 3.65 -20.46
CA PRO A 144 -16.38 4.36 -20.28
C PRO A 144 -16.55 5.79 -19.72
N ASN A 145 -17.73 6.40 -19.88
CA ASN A 145 -17.99 7.77 -19.47
C ASN A 145 -18.54 7.90 -18.04
N ASP A 146 -18.96 6.79 -17.41
CA ASP A 146 -19.55 6.81 -16.07
C ASP A 146 -19.00 5.70 -15.16
N LEU A 147 -17.76 5.92 -14.72
CA LEU A 147 -17.07 5.01 -13.80
C LEU A 147 -17.77 4.91 -12.43
N ASN A 148 -18.38 5.99 -11.95
CA ASN A 148 -19.00 6.00 -10.62
C ASN A 148 -20.24 5.10 -10.58
N THR A 149 -21.11 5.20 -11.59
CA THR A 149 -22.27 4.29 -11.71
C THR A 149 -21.81 2.86 -11.89
N PHE A 150 -20.80 2.61 -12.74
CA PHE A 150 -20.28 1.27 -12.94
C PHE A 150 -19.71 0.63 -11.65
N VAL A 151 -18.97 1.40 -10.85
CA VAL A 151 -18.45 0.93 -9.55
C VAL A 151 -19.60 0.62 -8.59
N ASN A 152 -20.63 1.47 -8.52
CA ASN A 152 -21.81 1.20 -7.70
C ASN A 152 -22.55 -0.07 -8.14
N ASP A 153 -22.73 -0.27 -9.45
CA ASP A 153 -23.33 -1.49 -10.00
C ASP A 153 -22.50 -2.73 -9.65
N CYS A 154 -21.17 -2.64 -9.72
CA CYS A 154 -20.28 -3.72 -9.31
C CYS A 154 -20.43 -4.07 -7.83
N MET A 155 -20.44 -3.07 -6.93
CA MET A 155 -20.66 -3.29 -5.50
C MET A 155 -22.00 -3.99 -5.23
N ASN A 156 -23.09 -3.47 -5.80
CA ASN A 156 -24.41 -4.08 -5.68
C ASN A 156 -24.45 -5.52 -6.22
N PHE A 157 -23.75 -5.77 -7.33
CA PHE A 157 -23.68 -7.10 -7.92
C PHE A 157 -22.87 -8.08 -7.05
N ILE A 158 -21.76 -7.63 -6.45
CA ILE A 158 -20.96 -8.42 -5.51
C ILE A 158 -21.81 -8.80 -4.28
N GLU A 159 -22.55 -7.85 -3.69
CA GLU A 159 -23.44 -8.13 -2.55
C GLU A 159 -24.53 -9.14 -2.89
N CYS A 160 -25.18 -8.97 -4.04
CA CYS A 160 -26.29 -9.85 -4.44
C CYS A 160 -25.83 -11.20 -4.96
N ASN A 161 -24.61 -11.30 -5.49
CA ASN A 161 -24.09 -12.48 -6.18
C ASN A 161 -22.64 -12.83 -5.80
N PRO A 162 -22.29 -12.96 -4.50
CA PRO A 162 -20.90 -13.12 -4.07
C PRO A 162 -20.24 -14.36 -4.69
N LYS A 163 -20.99 -15.46 -4.85
CA LYS A 163 -20.49 -16.71 -5.48
C LYS A 163 -20.13 -16.57 -6.96
N LYS A 164 -20.65 -15.56 -7.67
CA LYS A 164 -20.36 -15.32 -9.09
C LYS A 164 -19.15 -14.43 -9.32
N THR A 165 -18.73 -13.70 -8.29
CA THR A 165 -17.62 -12.74 -8.35
C THR A 165 -16.43 -13.21 -7.54
N LEU A 166 -16.62 -14.02 -6.50
CA LEU A 166 -15.54 -14.56 -5.69
C LEU A 166 -14.53 -15.31 -6.57
N CYS A 167 -13.27 -14.88 -6.55
CA CYS A 167 -12.21 -15.59 -7.25
C CYS A 167 -12.00 -16.97 -6.64
N ASN A 168 -11.55 -17.94 -7.45
CA ASN A 168 -11.29 -19.30 -6.98
C ASN A 168 -10.22 -19.35 -5.88
N GLU A 169 -10.18 -20.47 -5.16
CA GLU A 169 -9.30 -20.62 -4.00
C GLU A 169 -7.81 -20.46 -4.34
N SER A 170 -7.39 -20.85 -5.55
CA SER A 170 -6.01 -20.68 -6.01
C SER A 170 -5.63 -19.20 -6.13
N VAL A 171 -6.51 -18.37 -6.70
CA VAL A 171 -6.33 -16.91 -6.75
C VAL A 171 -6.28 -16.31 -5.35
N GLN A 172 -7.21 -16.71 -4.46
CA GLN A 172 -7.18 -16.24 -3.07
C GLN A 172 -5.86 -16.61 -2.39
N GLN A 173 -5.38 -17.84 -2.61
CA GLN A 173 -4.16 -18.34 -1.98
C GLN A 173 -2.90 -17.62 -2.47
N CYS A 174 -2.79 -17.30 -3.75
CA CYS A 174 -1.67 -16.48 -4.27
C CYS A 174 -1.57 -15.16 -3.50
N ILE A 175 -2.69 -14.44 -3.39
CA ILE A 175 -2.72 -13.16 -2.68
C ILE A 175 -2.47 -13.33 -1.18
N ARG A 176 -3.08 -14.34 -0.54
CA ARG A 176 -2.86 -14.63 0.88
C ARG A 176 -1.39 -14.96 1.17
N ASN A 177 -0.75 -15.81 0.36
CA ASN A 177 0.68 -16.12 0.50
C ASN A 177 1.54 -14.87 0.40
N ARG A 178 1.18 -13.94 -0.49
CA ARG A 178 1.91 -12.70 -0.68
C ARG A 178 1.84 -11.80 0.57
N ILE A 179 0.67 -11.69 1.19
CA ILE A 179 0.42 -10.78 2.32
C ILE A 179 0.55 -11.41 3.73
N GLU A 180 0.56 -12.74 3.86
CA GLU A 180 0.59 -13.43 5.16
C GLU A 180 1.81 -13.05 5.99
N ARG A 181 2.94 -12.74 5.34
CA ARG A 181 4.17 -12.25 5.99
C ARG A 181 3.95 -11.04 6.90
N PHE A 182 2.98 -10.18 6.58
CA PHE A 182 2.67 -8.97 7.33
C PHE A 182 1.85 -9.24 8.60
N SER A 183 1.14 -10.38 8.65
CA SER A 183 0.33 -10.77 9.81
C SER A 183 1.18 -11.37 10.95
N ASN A 184 2.23 -12.11 10.59
CA ASN A 184 2.90 -13.01 11.53
C ASN A 184 4.18 -12.46 12.15
N ASN A 185 4.85 -11.44 11.56
CA ASN A 185 6.08 -10.88 12.14
C ASN A 185 6.47 -9.52 11.56
N LYS A 186 6.25 -8.42 12.32
CA LYS A 186 6.86 -7.12 12.01
C LYS A 186 8.38 -7.21 11.89
N ASN A 187 9.02 -7.99 12.75
CA ASN A 187 10.48 -8.18 12.76
C ASN A 187 11.04 -8.78 11.46
N LEU A 188 10.24 -9.53 10.70
CA LEU A 188 10.69 -10.10 9.41
C LEU A 188 10.72 -9.07 8.29
N LEU A 189 10.10 -7.90 8.47
CA LEU A 189 10.06 -6.82 7.48
C LEU A 189 11.21 -5.83 7.69
N HIS A 190 11.85 -5.88 8.85
CA HIS A 190 12.93 -5.01 9.21
C HIS A 190 14.29 -5.68 9.03
N HIS A 191 15.29 -4.86 8.73
CA HIS A 191 16.69 -5.21 8.81
C HIS A 191 17.35 -4.38 9.91
N ASN A 192 18.29 -4.95 10.65
CA ASN A 192 19.04 -4.25 11.68
C ASN A 192 20.52 -4.36 11.35
N ALA A 193 21.23 -3.23 11.36
CA ALA A 193 22.65 -3.20 11.09
C ALA A 193 23.38 -2.29 12.09
N HIS A 194 24.62 -2.66 12.42
CA HIS A 194 25.49 -1.81 13.22
C HIS A 194 26.05 -0.68 12.34
N CYS A 195 25.73 0.56 12.71
CA CYS A 195 26.18 1.75 12.01
C CYS A 195 27.04 2.61 12.94
N LEU A 196 28.13 3.16 12.39
CA LEU A 196 28.95 4.16 13.08
C LEU A 196 28.34 5.55 12.81
N LEU A 197 27.70 6.14 13.82
CA LEU A 197 26.98 7.40 13.70
C LEU A 197 27.40 8.39 14.80
N PRO A 198 27.30 9.70 14.55
CA PRO A 198 27.37 10.69 15.62
C PRO A 198 26.29 10.43 16.68
N ILE A 199 26.63 10.66 17.96
CA ILE A 199 25.69 10.43 19.09
C ILE A 199 24.33 11.12 18.87
N SER A 200 24.32 12.35 18.35
CA SER A 200 23.08 13.09 18.08
C SER A 200 22.18 12.40 17.05
N LEU A 201 22.76 11.77 16.02
CA LEU A 201 21.99 11.04 15.01
C LEU A 201 21.52 9.70 15.54
N ALA A 202 22.31 9.03 16.38
CA ALA A 202 21.89 7.81 17.05
C ALA A 202 20.66 8.05 17.94
N ILE A 203 20.66 9.12 18.75
CA ILE A 203 19.51 9.52 19.58
C ILE A 203 18.31 9.91 18.71
N LEU A 204 18.54 10.65 17.63
CA LEU A 204 17.47 11.07 16.72
C LEU A 204 16.77 9.85 16.09
N LEU A 205 17.53 8.87 15.60
CA LEU A 205 16.97 7.66 14.98
C LEU A 205 16.34 6.69 15.99
N ASP A 206 16.74 6.75 17.26
CA ASP A 206 16.07 6.01 18.34
C ASP A 206 14.64 6.54 18.58
N HIS A 207 14.47 7.87 18.58
CA HIS A 207 13.16 8.51 18.73
C HIS A 207 12.32 8.55 17.44
N HIS A 208 12.97 8.70 16.28
CA HIS A 208 12.34 8.86 14.97
C HIS A 208 12.97 7.92 13.93
N PRO A 209 12.71 6.60 14.03
CA PRO A 209 13.31 5.61 13.14
C PRO A 209 12.85 5.75 11.68
N ASP A 210 11.74 6.41 11.42
CA ASP A 210 11.22 6.72 10.08
C ASP A 210 12.14 7.64 9.26
N LEU A 211 12.94 8.49 9.94
CA LEU A 211 13.88 9.40 9.29
C LEU A 211 14.99 8.67 8.51
N ILE A 212 15.26 7.40 8.85
CA ILE A 212 16.28 6.62 8.15
C ILE A 212 15.98 6.49 6.65
N ALA A 213 14.70 6.37 6.29
CA ALA A 213 14.29 6.23 4.90
C ALA A 213 14.63 7.49 4.10
N ALA A 214 14.36 8.67 4.65
CA ALA A 214 14.71 9.93 4.04
C ALA A 214 16.24 10.09 3.88
N ALA A 215 17.01 9.72 4.92
CA ALA A 215 18.47 9.79 4.88
C ALA A 215 19.07 8.86 3.82
N VAL A 216 18.64 7.60 3.79
CA VAL A 216 19.10 6.60 2.81
C VAL A 216 18.75 7.02 1.39
N ARG A 217 17.52 7.48 1.13
CA ARG A 217 17.14 7.92 -0.22
C ARG A 217 17.92 9.16 -0.67
N ALA A 218 18.13 10.14 0.22
CA ALA A 218 18.94 11.30 -0.10
C ALA A 218 20.38 10.90 -0.47
N PHE A 219 20.93 9.90 0.20
CA PHE A 219 22.22 9.32 -0.17
C PHE A 219 22.15 8.54 -1.48
N TYR A 220 21.21 7.61 -1.64
CA TYR A 220 21.13 6.71 -2.79
C TYR A 220 20.85 7.45 -4.11
N TYR A 221 19.97 8.46 -4.09
CA TYR A 221 19.62 9.28 -5.26
C TYR A 221 20.47 10.56 -5.39
N ARG A 222 21.59 10.66 -4.67
CA ARG A 222 22.47 11.84 -4.71
C ARG A 222 22.98 12.11 -6.13
N THR A 223 22.94 13.37 -6.55
CA THR A 223 23.52 13.83 -7.81
C THR A 223 24.98 14.26 -7.64
N PRO A 224 25.75 14.41 -8.73
CA PRO A 224 27.11 14.96 -8.64
C PRO A 224 27.18 16.34 -7.99
N ASP A 225 26.11 17.14 -8.07
CA ASP A 225 26.06 18.45 -7.42
C ASP A 225 25.80 18.34 -5.91
N ASP A 226 25.00 17.36 -5.47
CA ASP A 226 24.78 17.09 -4.04
C ASP A 226 26.10 16.69 -3.35
N VAL A 227 26.91 15.85 -4.01
CA VAL A 227 28.22 15.41 -3.47
C VAL A 227 29.18 16.59 -3.22
N LYS A 228 29.18 17.61 -4.10
CA LYS A 228 30.02 18.81 -3.93
C LYS A 228 29.64 19.60 -2.68
N ILE A 229 28.36 19.60 -2.31
CA ILE A 229 27.87 20.27 -1.11
C ILE A 229 28.29 19.48 0.15
N PHE A 230 28.12 18.16 0.14
CA PHE A 230 28.43 17.32 1.31
C PHE A 230 29.92 17.27 1.66
N GLY A 231 30.81 17.38 0.68
CA GLY A 231 32.27 17.35 0.87
C GLY A 231 32.86 18.49 1.71
N THR A 232 32.07 19.50 2.09
CA THR A 232 32.54 20.67 2.85
C THR A 232 32.26 20.60 4.35
N HIS A 233 31.48 19.61 4.83
CA HIS A 233 31.09 19.50 6.23
C HIS A 233 31.90 18.41 6.96
N CYS A 234 32.88 18.83 7.77
CA CYS A 234 33.57 17.96 8.72
C CYS A 234 32.78 17.92 10.04
N PHE A 235 32.12 16.79 10.31
CA PHE A 235 31.47 16.56 11.60
C PHE A 235 32.52 16.12 12.62
N HIS A 236 33.06 17.07 13.39
CA HIS A 236 33.89 16.78 14.57
C HIS A 236 33.00 16.36 15.74
N GLN A 237 32.32 15.23 15.59
CA GLN A 237 31.39 14.70 16.59
C GLN A 237 31.86 13.34 17.09
N THR A 238 31.58 13.05 18.36
CA THR A 238 31.82 11.72 18.92
C THR A 238 30.96 10.71 18.17
N MET A 239 31.62 9.72 17.56
CA MET A 239 30.98 8.63 16.85
C MET A 239 30.76 7.45 17.81
N ILE A 240 29.62 6.79 17.69
CA ILE A 240 29.30 5.56 18.41
C ILE A 240 28.81 4.51 17.43
N ILE A 241 29.04 3.24 17.76
CA ILE A 241 28.42 2.12 17.05
C ILE A 241 27.05 1.89 17.69
N THR A 242 25.99 2.00 16.89
CA THR A 242 24.62 1.74 17.32
C THR A 242 23.93 0.79 16.37
N ASN A 243 22.90 0.09 16.84
CA ASN A 243 22.07 -0.74 15.99
C ASN A 243 20.96 0.13 15.37
N VAL A 244 20.91 0.22 14.05
CA VAL A 244 19.92 1.00 13.32
C VAL A 244 18.97 0.06 12.59
N ARG A 245 17.67 0.38 12.68
CA ARG A 245 16.59 -0.35 12.01
C ARG A 245 16.29 0.24 10.64
N PHE A 246 16.13 -0.62 9.65
CA PHE A 246 15.79 -0.32 8.26
C PHE A 246 14.68 -1.25 7.79
N ASN A 247 14.16 -1.04 6.58
CA ASN A 247 13.62 -2.15 5.80
C ASN A 247 14.75 -2.74 4.91
N ARG A 248 14.53 -3.93 4.34
CA ARG A 248 15.58 -4.60 3.53
C ARG A 248 15.99 -3.81 2.30
N CYS A 249 15.04 -3.12 1.66
CA CYS A 249 15.29 -2.29 0.48
C CYS A 249 16.27 -1.16 0.81
N LEU A 250 16.00 -0.39 1.88
CA LEU A 250 16.87 0.71 2.33
C LEU A 250 18.28 0.23 2.68
N TYR A 251 18.40 -0.91 3.37
CA TYR A 251 19.71 -1.46 3.68
C TYR A 251 20.48 -1.87 2.40
N ALA A 252 19.80 -2.55 1.46
CA ALA A 252 20.41 -2.93 0.19
C ALA A 252 20.89 -1.70 -0.60
N GLN A 253 20.08 -0.63 -0.64
CA GLN A 253 20.42 0.65 -1.28
C GLN A 253 21.69 1.29 -0.68
N LEU A 254 21.89 1.20 0.64
CA LEU A 254 23.13 1.66 1.27
C LEU A 254 24.33 0.84 0.80
N THR A 255 24.24 -0.49 0.88
CA THR A 255 25.36 -1.40 0.58
C THR A 255 25.71 -1.51 -0.89
N SER A 256 24.77 -1.21 -1.81
CA SER A 256 25.02 -1.29 -3.25
C SER A 256 25.83 -0.11 -3.80
N GLN A 257 26.09 0.89 -2.97
CA GLN A 257 26.78 2.13 -3.34
C GLN A 257 28.24 2.16 -2.83
N ASP A 258 28.68 1.08 -2.19
CA ASP A 258 30.06 0.86 -1.73
C ASP A 258 30.97 0.37 -2.87
#